data_AF-A0A3A8K8U6-F1
#
_entry.id   AF-A0A3A8K8U6-F1
#
_cell.length_a   1.000
_cell.length_b   1.000
_cell.length_c   1.000
_cell.angle_alpha   90.00
_cell.angle_beta   90.00
_cell.angle_gamma   90.00
#
_symmetry.space_group_name_H-M   'P 1'
#
loop_
_entity.id
_entity.type
_entity.pdbx_description
1 polymer ?
#
loop_
_entity_poly.entity_id
_entity_poly.type
_entity_poly.pdbx_seq_one_letter_code
_entity_poly.pdbx_strand_id
1 'polypeptide(L)'
;MNQRLALVLLPVLSALACVSPDTEPGAEVGESEQSATTPLRQKALGRMRNAATYFHDVVARHGGYAWHHNATNLSERWGDIQLDEDQIMIQSPGTPDVTIAFVEAALADPATPALKTYALDAAMALRQGQVKSGGWRLYADFKPAPTLKACYLNTTASCSCGGCTSSTYDDQVTQNALIAMMRTDQLLGFANTSISGSSSYARARVETSQFPTNGGFPQVFAGPVAARPALSASYPPSIGTSCGLANCYANTYTNEYWDDPTLNDNLATAFVEMLSWAKELYPSQAATYQSMRTAFGDFLRRAQMPQPQPAWAQQYDLQMQPRWARNWETPAIAGQESQDVMWALLRLYQLDPSVTANRAAVGTALAYLETVDYANDTLLSRYIELDDTSPSNIGFYTVKPGGYPVRFSTAPPTYQNYGWEGPSQLAALRAEYNRLATDTTVMKRSCQQLRADTAQAVDTAVNNERWITPYSPGGPRSGATPGDYLDTSTFVRNMRTLAEFVTRTTTDCTAWNY
;
A
#
# COMPACT_ATOMS: atom_id res chain seq x y z
N MET A 1 -35.50 3.83 71.97
CA MET A 1 -35.90 2.48 72.43
C MET A 1 -37.02 2.00 71.52
N ASN A 2 -36.79 0.89 70.80
CA ASN A 2 -37.72 0.01 70.05
C ASN A 2 -38.65 0.65 68.99
N GLN A 3 -38.44 0.36 67.67
CA GLN A 3 -38.98 -0.81 66.92
C GLN A 3 -40.51 -0.93 67.02
N ARG A 4 -41.33 -1.17 65.99
CA ARG A 4 -41.25 -1.50 64.55
C ARG A 4 -42.70 -1.31 64.04
N LEU A 5 -42.91 -1.05 62.74
CA LEU A 5 -43.70 -1.89 61.82
C LEU A 5 -43.92 -1.15 60.49
N ALA A 6 -43.63 -1.86 59.41
CA ALA A 6 -43.98 -1.47 58.05
C ALA A 6 -45.45 -1.79 57.76
N LEU A 7 -46.10 -0.97 56.92
CA LEU A 7 -47.22 -1.40 56.11
C LEU A 7 -47.20 -0.67 54.76
N VAL A 8 -47.14 -1.46 53.69
CA VAL A 8 -47.31 -1.06 52.29
C VAL A 8 -48.80 -1.00 51.99
N LEU A 9 -49.24 0.05 51.28
CA LEU A 9 -50.48 0.07 50.49
C LEU A 9 -50.44 1.26 49.50
N LEU A 10 -50.25 0.95 48.22
CA LEU A 10 -50.76 1.72 47.06
C LEU A 10 -52.29 1.61 47.08
N PRO A 11 -53.10 2.60 46.61
CA PRO A 11 -53.20 2.84 45.16
C PRO A 11 -53.71 4.23 44.66
N VAL A 12 -53.52 4.45 43.35
CA VAL A 12 -54.47 5.01 42.36
C VAL A 12 -54.86 6.50 42.37
N LEU A 13 -54.51 7.13 41.23
CA LEU A 13 -55.10 8.23 40.45
C LEU A 13 -55.72 9.45 41.16
N SER A 14 -55.22 10.63 40.76
CA SER A 14 -56.06 11.81 40.56
C SER A 14 -55.53 12.63 39.37
N ALA A 15 -56.42 12.87 38.41
CA ALA A 15 -56.22 13.78 37.29
C ALA A 15 -56.67 15.18 37.69
N LEU A 16 -55.93 16.22 37.30
CA LEU A 16 -56.47 17.56 37.00
C LEU A 16 -55.42 18.40 36.25
N ALA A 17 -55.94 19.21 35.34
CA ALA A 17 -55.31 19.64 34.11
C ALA A 17 -54.65 21.04 34.16
N CYS A 18 -54.01 21.36 33.02
CA CYS A 18 -53.67 22.67 32.46
C CYS A 18 -52.30 23.27 32.86
N VAL A 19 -51.40 23.32 31.87
CA VAL A 19 -50.85 24.53 31.22
C VAL A 19 -49.76 24.08 30.23
N SER A 20 -49.96 24.31 28.93
CA SER A 20 -48.88 24.55 27.96
C SER A 20 -48.57 26.05 28.04
N PRO A 21 -47.31 26.52 27.97
CA PRO A 21 -46.39 26.32 26.85
C PRO A 21 -44.95 26.01 27.34
N ASP A 22 -44.03 25.43 26.58
CA ASP A 22 -43.27 26.07 25.50
C ASP A 22 -42.53 25.00 24.69
N THR A 23 -42.50 25.20 23.38
CA THR A 23 -41.71 24.51 22.37
C THR A 23 -40.21 24.71 22.59
N GLU A 24 -39.47 23.64 22.84
CA GLU A 24 -38.01 23.61 22.68
C GLU A 24 -37.64 23.38 21.19
N PRO A 25 -36.66 24.12 20.62
CA PRO A 25 -36.18 23.88 19.26
C PRO A 25 -35.10 22.80 19.27
N GLY A 26 -35.50 21.54 19.05
CA GLY A 26 -34.60 20.40 18.87
C GLY A 26 -34.39 19.94 17.42
N ALA A 27 -34.93 20.65 16.42
CA ALA A 27 -35.07 20.11 15.06
C ALA A 27 -34.13 20.71 13.99
N GLU A 28 -33.55 21.90 14.17
CA GLU A 28 -32.87 22.60 13.05
C GLU A 28 -31.44 22.13 12.72
N VAL A 29 -30.75 21.49 13.67
CA VAL A 29 -29.35 21.03 13.44
C VAL A 29 -29.32 19.75 12.57
N GLY A 30 -30.31 18.87 12.69
CA GLY A 30 -30.39 17.64 11.90
C GLY A 30 -30.87 17.84 10.46
N GLU A 31 -31.85 18.71 10.24
CA GLU A 31 -32.41 18.98 8.91
C GLU A 31 -31.44 19.77 8.01
N SER A 32 -30.67 20.71 8.57
CA SER A 32 -29.69 21.50 7.81
C SER A 32 -28.49 20.67 7.36
N GLU A 33 -27.98 19.76 8.19
CA GLU A 33 -26.94 18.80 7.79
C GLU A 33 -27.44 17.80 6.75
N GLN A 34 -28.66 17.26 6.90
CA GLN A 34 -29.24 16.32 5.94
C GLN A 34 -29.54 16.99 4.58
N SER A 35 -29.99 18.24 4.61
CA SER A 35 -30.20 19.11 3.44
C SER A 35 -28.88 19.47 2.74
N ALA A 36 -27.76 19.66 3.46
CA ALA A 36 -26.45 19.92 2.86
C ALA A 36 -25.73 18.65 2.34
N THR A 37 -26.04 17.48 2.92
CA THR A 37 -25.41 16.20 2.53
C THR A 37 -25.93 15.67 1.19
N THR A 38 -27.21 15.92 0.87
CA THR A 38 -27.84 15.48 -0.39
C THR A 38 -27.21 16.15 -1.64
N PRO A 39 -26.94 17.48 -1.67
CA PRO A 39 -26.21 18.15 -2.74
C PRO A 39 -24.77 17.66 -2.91
N LEU A 40 -24.02 17.45 -1.82
CA LEU A 40 -22.62 16.99 -1.93
C LEU A 40 -22.55 15.57 -2.49
N ARG A 41 -23.46 14.68 -2.09
CA ARG A 41 -23.52 13.31 -2.64
C ARG A 41 -23.82 13.30 -4.12
N GLN A 42 -24.79 14.10 -4.58
CA GLN A 42 -25.10 14.21 -6.01
C GLN A 42 -23.92 14.78 -6.80
N LYS A 43 -23.23 15.80 -6.28
CA LYS A 43 -22.00 16.32 -6.88
C LYS A 43 -20.90 15.26 -6.93
N ALA A 44 -20.67 14.53 -5.84
CA ALA A 44 -19.69 13.45 -5.76
C ALA A 44 -19.97 12.36 -6.80
N LEU A 45 -21.22 11.92 -6.91
CA LEU A 45 -21.66 10.94 -7.90
C LEU A 45 -21.42 11.41 -9.34
N GLY A 46 -21.81 12.66 -9.66
CA GLY A 46 -21.59 13.24 -10.98
C GLY A 46 -20.10 13.38 -11.32
N ARG A 47 -19.29 13.87 -10.37
CA ARG A 47 -17.84 14.04 -10.51
C ARG A 47 -17.13 12.69 -10.70
N MET A 48 -17.51 11.70 -9.92
CA MET A 48 -17.02 10.33 -10.04
C MET A 48 -17.26 9.74 -11.43
N ARG A 49 -18.50 9.83 -11.93
CA ARG A 49 -18.86 9.31 -13.26
C ARG A 49 -18.06 9.99 -14.36
N ASN A 50 -18.02 11.33 -14.35
CA ASN A 50 -17.37 12.11 -15.39
C ASN A 50 -15.86 11.92 -15.37
N ALA A 51 -15.24 11.89 -14.18
CA ALA A 51 -13.82 11.64 -14.07
C ALA A 51 -13.44 10.23 -14.51
N ALA A 52 -14.25 9.22 -14.16
CA ALA A 52 -14.02 7.86 -14.62
C ALA A 52 -14.13 7.74 -16.14
N THR A 53 -15.16 8.36 -16.74
CA THR A 53 -15.33 8.42 -18.20
C THR A 53 -14.15 9.13 -18.87
N TYR A 54 -13.70 10.29 -18.38
CA TYR A 54 -12.56 10.98 -18.97
C TYR A 54 -11.27 10.14 -18.89
N PHE A 55 -10.99 9.53 -17.74
CA PHE A 55 -9.80 8.71 -17.57
C PHE A 55 -9.84 7.46 -18.46
N HIS A 56 -11.01 6.86 -18.63
CA HIS A 56 -11.20 5.72 -19.53
C HIS A 56 -11.12 6.12 -21.01
N ASP A 57 -11.95 7.07 -21.46
CA ASP A 57 -12.13 7.37 -22.89
C ASP A 57 -10.99 8.20 -23.49
N VAL A 58 -10.29 8.99 -22.66
CA VAL A 58 -9.31 9.98 -23.14
C VAL A 58 -7.88 9.65 -22.71
N VAL A 59 -7.70 9.19 -21.46
CA VAL A 59 -6.36 8.98 -20.87
C VAL A 59 -5.82 7.58 -21.11
N ALA A 60 -6.68 6.56 -21.09
CA ALA A 60 -6.26 5.16 -21.19
C ALA A 60 -5.54 4.86 -22.52
N ARG A 61 -4.62 3.88 -22.49
CA ARG A 61 -4.04 3.24 -23.66
C ARG A 61 -4.07 1.74 -23.49
N HIS A 62 -4.68 1.03 -24.44
CA HIS A 62 -4.94 -0.41 -24.32
C HIS A 62 -5.65 -0.80 -23.00
N GLY A 63 -6.44 0.11 -22.43
CA GLY A 63 -7.10 -0.03 -21.12
C GLY A 63 -6.21 0.28 -19.90
N GLY A 64 -4.91 0.55 -20.07
CA GLY A 64 -4.00 0.85 -18.96
C GLY A 64 -3.46 2.27 -18.91
N TYR A 65 -2.65 2.54 -17.88
CA TYR A 65 -2.31 3.87 -17.38
C TYR A 65 -0.81 4.02 -17.04
N ALA A 66 -0.32 5.25 -16.96
CA ALA A 66 1.03 5.60 -16.49
C ALA A 66 0.96 6.25 -15.10
N TRP A 67 2.08 6.68 -14.51
CA TRP A 67 2.05 7.45 -13.26
C TRP A 67 1.53 8.86 -13.49
N HIS A 68 2.00 9.51 -14.55
CA HIS A 68 1.64 10.87 -14.90
C HIS A 68 1.42 10.99 -16.41
N HIS A 69 0.42 11.79 -16.79
CA HIS A 69 0.11 12.10 -18.18
C HIS A 69 0.08 13.61 -18.37
N ASN A 70 0.80 14.17 -19.34
CA ASN A 70 0.73 15.61 -19.59
C ASN A 70 -0.72 15.99 -19.98
N ALA A 71 -1.28 16.99 -19.29
CA ALA A 71 -2.70 17.33 -19.38
C ALA A 71 -3.12 17.92 -20.74
N THR A 72 -2.16 18.41 -21.53
CA THR A 72 -2.40 18.98 -22.87
C THR A 72 -1.89 18.07 -24.00
N ASN A 73 -0.87 17.26 -23.72
CA ASN A 73 -0.30 16.28 -24.64
C ASN A 73 -0.29 14.89 -24.00
N LEU A 74 -1.42 14.18 -24.05
CA LEU A 74 -1.56 12.87 -23.40
C LEU A 74 -0.64 11.76 -23.93
N SER A 75 0.11 12.00 -25.01
CA SER A 75 1.17 11.11 -25.47
C SER A 75 2.47 11.24 -24.66
N GLU A 76 2.69 12.35 -23.94
CA GLU A 76 3.75 12.45 -22.94
C GLU A 76 3.28 11.79 -21.64
N ARG A 77 3.78 10.57 -21.42
CA ARG A 77 3.36 9.68 -20.33
C ARG A 77 4.59 9.13 -19.64
N TRP A 78 4.59 9.15 -18.32
CA TRP A 78 5.76 8.79 -17.53
C TRP A 78 5.40 7.78 -16.44
N GLY A 79 6.26 6.80 -16.30
CA GLY A 79 6.50 6.03 -15.09
C GLY A 79 7.97 6.21 -14.70
N ASP A 80 8.60 5.15 -14.20
CA ASP A 80 10.07 5.13 -14.00
C ASP A 80 10.85 5.27 -15.33
N ILE A 81 10.17 5.02 -16.45
CA ILE A 81 10.60 5.30 -17.82
C ILE A 81 9.54 6.17 -18.51
N GLN A 82 9.88 6.76 -19.67
CA GLN A 82 8.85 7.27 -20.56
C GLN A 82 8.12 6.09 -21.19
N LEU A 83 6.78 6.12 -21.16
CA LEU A 83 5.95 5.12 -21.82
C LEU A 83 5.49 5.65 -23.17
N ASP A 84 5.49 4.79 -24.18
CA ASP A 84 4.82 5.09 -25.45
C ASP A 84 3.34 4.68 -25.45
N GLU A 85 2.70 4.83 -26.61
CA GLU A 85 1.27 4.56 -26.85
C GLU A 85 0.91 3.08 -26.65
N ASP A 86 1.86 2.16 -26.81
CA ASP A 86 1.65 0.71 -26.69
C ASP A 86 2.12 0.15 -25.33
N GLN A 87 2.35 1.02 -24.35
CA GLN A 87 2.82 0.64 -23.03
C GLN A 87 1.91 1.13 -21.91
N ILE A 88 1.86 0.34 -20.84
CA ILE A 88 1.15 0.65 -19.60
C ILE A 88 2.06 0.38 -18.40
N MET A 89 1.90 1.15 -17.32
CA MET A 89 2.60 0.96 -16.06
C MET A 89 1.81 0.00 -15.17
N ILE A 90 2.50 -0.98 -14.60
CA ILE A 90 1.94 -1.88 -13.58
C ILE A 90 2.38 -1.45 -12.18
N GLN A 91 3.62 -0.99 -12.05
CA GLN A 91 4.13 -0.40 -10.82
C GLN A 91 3.25 0.75 -10.36
N SER A 92 2.97 0.77 -9.05
CA SER A 92 2.15 1.81 -8.44
C SER A 92 2.86 3.18 -8.42
N PRO A 93 2.13 4.29 -8.59
CA PRO A 93 0.69 4.40 -8.85
C PRO A 93 0.35 4.21 -10.33
N GLY A 94 -0.18 3.04 -10.71
CA GLY A 94 -0.32 2.63 -12.11
C GLY A 94 -1.65 1.98 -12.44
N THR A 95 -1.66 1.11 -13.45
CA THR A 95 -2.87 0.43 -13.93
C THR A 95 -3.62 -0.34 -12.82
N PRO A 96 -2.95 -1.08 -11.90
CA PRO A 96 -3.64 -1.76 -10.81
C PRO A 96 -4.43 -0.81 -9.91
N ASP A 97 -3.85 0.33 -9.55
CA ASP A 97 -4.48 1.32 -8.67
C ASP A 97 -5.74 1.93 -9.30
N VAL A 98 -5.68 2.24 -10.61
CA VAL A 98 -6.84 2.72 -11.37
C VAL A 98 -7.91 1.64 -11.48
N THR A 99 -7.52 0.39 -11.70
CA THR A 99 -8.45 -0.74 -11.76
C THR A 99 -9.23 -0.88 -10.45
N ILE A 100 -8.52 -0.81 -9.31
CA ILE A 100 -9.15 -0.86 -7.98
C ILE A 100 -10.09 0.33 -7.77
N ALA A 101 -9.69 1.53 -8.18
CA ALA A 101 -10.54 2.72 -8.08
C ALA A 101 -11.82 2.60 -8.92
N PHE A 102 -11.75 2.04 -10.14
CA PHE A 102 -12.93 1.75 -10.94
C PHE A 102 -13.81 0.66 -10.34
N VAL A 103 -13.22 -0.38 -9.74
CA VAL A 103 -14.00 -1.39 -9.02
C VAL A 103 -14.79 -0.74 -7.88
N GLU A 104 -14.12 0.08 -7.06
CA GLU A 104 -14.77 0.81 -5.96
C GLU A 104 -15.88 1.75 -6.48
N ALA A 105 -15.64 2.46 -7.57
CA ALA A 105 -16.64 3.31 -8.23
C ALA A 105 -17.86 2.51 -8.70
N ALA A 106 -17.65 1.37 -9.36
CA ALA A 106 -18.71 0.52 -9.88
C ALA A 106 -19.55 -0.11 -8.77
N LEU A 107 -18.93 -0.46 -7.64
CA LEU A 107 -19.63 -0.94 -6.45
C LEU A 107 -20.43 0.18 -5.76
N ALA A 108 -19.92 1.41 -5.77
CA ALA A 108 -20.60 2.57 -5.19
C ALA A 108 -21.80 3.04 -6.03
N ASP A 109 -21.77 2.83 -7.36
CA ASP A 109 -22.83 3.23 -8.29
C ASP A 109 -23.18 2.13 -9.30
N PRO A 110 -23.86 1.05 -8.85
CA PRO A 110 -24.22 -0.07 -9.71
C PRO A 110 -25.24 0.31 -10.80
N ALA A 111 -25.88 1.47 -10.70
CA ALA A 111 -26.81 1.99 -11.70
C ALA A 111 -26.10 2.55 -12.96
N THR A 112 -24.77 2.64 -12.95
CA THR A 112 -23.97 3.09 -14.10
C THR A 112 -23.11 1.94 -14.63
N PRO A 113 -23.60 1.13 -15.60
CA PRO A 113 -22.91 -0.06 -16.10
C PRO A 113 -21.53 0.22 -16.72
N ALA A 114 -21.30 1.44 -17.21
CA ALA A 114 -20.03 1.84 -17.80
C ALA A 114 -18.86 1.72 -16.81
N LEU A 115 -19.06 2.04 -15.52
CA LEU A 115 -17.99 1.93 -14.49
C LEU A 115 -17.47 0.50 -14.36
N LYS A 116 -18.36 -0.50 -14.45
CA LYS A 116 -17.99 -1.92 -14.47
C LYS A 116 -17.20 -2.29 -15.73
N THR A 117 -17.51 -1.67 -16.86
CA THR A 117 -16.78 -1.85 -18.12
C THR A 117 -15.37 -1.28 -18.00
N TYR A 118 -15.22 -0.08 -17.44
CA TYR A 118 -13.91 0.55 -17.26
C TYR A 118 -12.98 -0.29 -16.36
N ALA A 119 -13.52 -0.86 -15.27
CA ALA A 119 -12.79 -1.80 -14.40
C ALA A 119 -12.37 -3.08 -15.15
N LEU A 120 -13.25 -3.61 -16.00
CA LEU A 120 -12.96 -4.80 -16.80
C LEU A 120 -11.87 -4.52 -17.84
N ASP A 121 -11.95 -3.41 -18.57
CA ASP A 121 -10.98 -3.08 -19.61
C ASP A 121 -9.58 -2.87 -19.03
N ALA A 122 -9.47 -2.20 -17.89
CA ALA A 122 -8.21 -2.07 -17.16
C ALA A 122 -7.66 -3.42 -16.66
N ALA A 123 -8.52 -4.29 -16.13
CA ALA A 123 -8.11 -5.64 -15.72
C ALA A 123 -7.69 -6.53 -16.90
N MET A 124 -8.30 -6.35 -18.08
CA MET A 124 -7.87 -7.05 -19.30
C MET A 124 -6.51 -6.56 -19.77
N ALA A 125 -6.20 -5.27 -19.61
CA ALA A 125 -4.86 -4.73 -19.85
C ALA A 125 -3.82 -5.37 -18.91
N LEU A 126 -4.14 -5.49 -17.61
CA LEU A 126 -3.30 -6.21 -16.65
C LEU A 126 -3.10 -7.68 -17.07
N ARG A 127 -4.17 -8.38 -17.45
CA ARG A 127 -4.09 -9.77 -17.91
C ARG A 127 -3.15 -9.94 -19.11
N GLN A 128 -3.14 -8.99 -20.05
CA GLN A 128 -2.21 -9.01 -21.18
C GLN A 128 -0.75 -8.89 -20.72
N GLY A 129 -0.50 -8.05 -19.71
CA GLY A 129 0.82 -7.86 -19.10
C GLY A 129 1.29 -8.99 -18.18
N GLN A 130 0.44 -9.98 -17.87
CA GLN A 130 0.81 -11.10 -17.00
C GLN A 130 1.89 -11.96 -17.66
N VAL A 131 2.92 -12.34 -16.89
CA VAL A 131 4.03 -13.17 -17.38
C VAL A 131 3.89 -14.63 -16.94
N LYS A 132 4.56 -15.54 -17.65
CA LYS A 132 4.49 -17.00 -17.43
C LYS A 132 4.90 -17.43 -16.02
N SER A 133 5.73 -16.66 -15.32
CA SER A 133 6.08 -16.92 -13.92
C SER A 133 4.93 -16.71 -12.93
N GLY A 134 3.85 -16.01 -13.30
CA GLY A 134 2.63 -15.89 -12.50
C GLY A 134 2.16 -14.47 -12.24
N GLY A 135 3.10 -13.58 -11.95
CA GLY A 135 2.84 -12.17 -11.64
C GLY A 135 3.14 -11.25 -12.81
N TRP A 136 3.69 -10.07 -12.51
CA TRP A 136 3.92 -8.97 -13.46
C TRP A 136 5.33 -8.40 -13.38
N ARG A 137 5.66 -7.54 -14.35
CA ARG A 137 6.83 -6.66 -14.39
C ARG A 137 6.38 -5.21 -14.17
N LEU A 138 7.32 -4.29 -14.00
CA LEU A 138 7.06 -2.86 -13.76
C LEU A 138 6.10 -2.24 -14.80
N TYR A 139 6.18 -2.65 -16.06
CA TYR A 139 5.31 -2.22 -17.15
C TYR A 139 5.00 -3.37 -18.11
N ALA A 140 3.99 -3.20 -18.97
CA ALA A 140 3.67 -4.12 -20.05
C ALA A 140 3.70 -3.42 -21.41
N ASP A 141 4.11 -4.17 -22.44
CA ASP A 141 4.31 -3.70 -23.81
C ASP A 141 3.42 -4.52 -24.75
N PHE A 142 2.58 -3.83 -25.50
CA PHE A 142 1.54 -4.38 -26.36
C PHE A 142 1.99 -4.49 -27.83
N LYS A 143 3.22 -4.07 -28.16
CA LYS A 143 3.73 -4.12 -29.52
C LYS A 143 3.88 -5.56 -30.00
N PRO A 144 3.76 -5.81 -31.32
CA PRO A 144 4.09 -7.11 -31.90
C PRO A 144 5.55 -7.55 -31.65
N ALA A 145 6.46 -6.58 -31.56
CA ALA A 145 7.86 -6.76 -31.18
C ALA A 145 8.15 -5.89 -29.95
N PRO A 146 7.90 -6.39 -28.74
CA PRO A 146 7.95 -5.57 -27.53
C PRO A 146 9.37 -5.18 -27.16
N THR A 147 9.51 -3.97 -26.64
CA THR A 147 10.76 -3.43 -26.08
C THR A 147 11.16 -4.25 -24.86
N LEU A 148 10.18 -4.51 -23.99
CA LEU A 148 10.30 -5.47 -22.91
C LEU A 148 10.12 -6.88 -23.46
N LYS A 149 11.21 -7.64 -23.60
CA LYS A 149 11.16 -9.04 -24.04
C LYS A 149 10.69 -10.00 -22.92
N ALA A 150 9.62 -9.62 -22.23
CA ALA A 150 8.97 -10.43 -21.20
C ALA A 150 8.30 -11.66 -21.79
N CYS A 151 8.34 -12.75 -21.02
CA CYS A 151 7.60 -13.96 -21.32
C CYS A 151 6.12 -13.79 -20.95
N TYR A 152 5.37 -13.00 -21.72
CA TYR A 152 3.93 -12.83 -21.51
C TYR A 152 3.18 -14.16 -21.60
N LEU A 153 2.20 -14.34 -20.72
CA LEU A 153 1.39 -15.56 -20.62
C LEU A 153 0.34 -15.62 -21.75
N ASN A 154 -0.24 -14.47 -22.09
CA ASN A 154 -1.43 -14.37 -22.96
C ASN A 154 -1.15 -13.78 -24.35
N THR A 155 0.11 -13.67 -24.78
CA THR A 155 0.45 -13.09 -26.09
C THR A 155 0.53 -14.15 -27.20
N THR A 156 0.08 -13.78 -28.39
CA THR A 156 0.31 -14.53 -29.65
C THR A 156 1.55 -14.04 -30.40
N ALA A 157 2.19 -12.96 -29.93
CA ALA A 157 3.42 -12.46 -30.52
C ALA A 157 4.51 -13.54 -30.46
N SER A 158 5.27 -13.69 -31.55
CA SER A 158 6.42 -14.58 -31.64
C SER A 158 7.58 -14.04 -30.81
N CYS A 159 7.45 -14.08 -29.49
CA CYS A 159 8.48 -13.62 -28.59
C CYS A 159 9.47 -14.77 -28.33
N SER A 160 10.69 -14.64 -28.84
CA SER A 160 11.83 -15.28 -28.18
C SER A 160 11.93 -14.66 -26.79
N CYS A 161 11.47 -15.37 -25.76
CA CYS A 161 11.66 -15.01 -24.35
C CYS A 161 13.09 -14.47 -24.16
N GLY A 162 13.24 -13.14 -24.04
CA GLY A 162 14.54 -12.47 -24.16
C GLY A 162 15.28 -12.35 -22.84
N GLY A 163 14.98 -13.22 -21.87
CA GLY A 163 15.58 -13.25 -20.54
C GLY A 163 14.67 -12.80 -19.39
N CYS A 164 13.53 -12.14 -19.64
CA CYS A 164 12.59 -11.73 -18.59
C CYS A 164 11.54 -12.83 -18.31
N THR A 165 11.97 -13.88 -17.62
CA THR A 165 11.16 -15.06 -17.25
C THR A 165 10.58 -14.98 -15.83
N SER A 166 10.75 -13.87 -15.13
CA SER A 166 10.42 -13.72 -13.71
C SER A 166 9.43 -12.58 -13.46
N SER A 167 8.64 -12.73 -12.40
CA SER A 167 7.75 -11.72 -11.85
C SER A 167 8.44 -10.97 -10.74
N THR A 168 8.01 -9.75 -10.47
CA THR A 168 8.56 -8.93 -9.38
C THR A 168 7.49 -8.53 -8.38
N TYR A 169 7.86 -8.55 -7.11
CA TYR A 169 7.13 -7.95 -6.01
C TYR A 169 7.60 -6.53 -5.71
N ASP A 170 8.77 -6.16 -6.23
CA ASP A 170 9.35 -4.81 -6.17
C ASP A 170 8.32 -3.75 -6.57
N ASP A 171 8.34 -2.62 -5.87
CA ASP A 171 7.37 -1.53 -6.03
C ASP A 171 5.89 -1.99 -6.05
N GLN A 172 5.58 -3.05 -5.30
CA GLN A 172 4.23 -3.60 -5.10
C GLN A 172 3.55 -4.12 -6.38
N VAL A 173 4.31 -4.35 -7.44
CA VAL A 173 3.82 -4.69 -8.79
C VAL A 173 2.86 -5.87 -8.78
N THR A 174 3.31 -7.04 -8.31
CA THR A 174 2.49 -8.26 -8.39
C THR A 174 1.38 -8.24 -7.35
N GLN A 175 1.59 -7.64 -6.19
CA GLN A 175 0.62 -7.56 -5.10
C GLN A 175 -0.59 -6.72 -5.53
N ASN A 176 -0.35 -5.50 -6.02
CA ASN A 176 -1.43 -4.60 -6.41
C ASN A 176 -2.12 -5.08 -7.69
N ALA A 177 -1.38 -5.61 -8.66
CA ALA A 177 -1.97 -6.24 -9.85
C ALA A 177 -2.87 -7.43 -9.46
N LEU A 178 -2.43 -8.28 -8.53
CA LEU A 178 -3.24 -9.41 -8.07
C LEU A 178 -4.49 -8.94 -7.30
N ILE A 179 -4.38 -7.93 -6.43
CA ILE A 179 -5.55 -7.33 -5.75
C ILE A 179 -6.54 -6.82 -6.79
N ALA A 180 -6.08 -6.07 -7.80
CA ALA A 180 -6.93 -5.57 -8.88
C ALA A 180 -7.65 -6.72 -9.62
N MET A 181 -6.94 -7.79 -9.97
CA MET A 181 -7.55 -8.96 -10.63
C MET A 181 -8.59 -9.65 -9.75
N MET A 182 -8.32 -9.87 -8.47
CA MET A 182 -9.27 -10.50 -7.53
C MET A 182 -10.51 -9.63 -7.31
N ARG A 183 -10.33 -8.32 -7.19
CA ARG A 183 -11.40 -7.33 -6.99
C ARG A 183 -12.28 -7.19 -8.22
N THR A 184 -11.71 -7.22 -9.42
CA THR A 184 -12.48 -7.25 -10.66
C THR A 184 -13.23 -8.59 -10.81
N ASP A 185 -12.62 -9.72 -10.45
CA ASP A 185 -13.29 -11.03 -10.44
C ASP A 185 -14.55 -11.00 -9.54
N GLN A 186 -14.44 -10.43 -8.34
CA GLN A 186 -15.55 -10.18 -7.43
C GLN A 186 -16.63 -9.29 -8.07
N LEU A 187 -16.26 -8.14 -8.65
CA LEU A 187 -17.19 -7.21 -9.31
C LEU A 187 -17.98 -7.89 -10.45
N LEU A 188 -17.35 -8.82 -11.14
CA LEU A 188 -17.96 -9.60 -12.22
C LEU A 188 -18.75 -10.82 -11.71
N GLY A 189 -18.82 -11.04 -10.40
CA GLY A 189 -19.49 -12.20 -9.80
C GLY A 189 -18.81 -13.52 -10.15
N PHE A 190 -17.49 -13.50 -10.38
CA PHE A 190 -16.68 -14.65 -10.77
C PHE A 190 -17.10 -15.31 -12.09
N ALA A 191 -17.83 -14.58 -12.95
CA ALA A 191 -18.38 -15.12 -14.19
C ALA A 191 -17.45 -14.97 -15.41
N ASN A 192 -16.43 -14.10 -15.34
CA ASN A 192 -15.51 -13.86 -16.45
C ASN A 192 -14.30 -14.79 -16.34
N THR A 193 -14.30 -15.87 -17.12
CA THR A 193 -13.26 -16.91 -17.11
C THR A 193 -11.86 -16.38 -17.42
N SER A 194 -11.72 -15.29 -18.17
CA SER A 194 -10.41 -14.69 -18.47
C SER A 194 -9.82 -14.01 -17.23
N ILE A 195 -10.64 -13.28 -16.48
CA ILE A 195 -10.24 -12.63 -15.23
C ILE A 195 -10.02 -13.69 -14.14
N SER A 196 -10.97 -14.60 -13.93
CA SER A 196 -10.85 -15.66 -12.92
C SER A 196 -9.64 -16.57 -13.21
N GLY A 197 -9.37 -16.88 -14.47
CA GLY A 197 -8.21 -17.67 -14.90
C GLY A 197 -6.89 -16.97 -14.61
N SER A 198 -6.78 -15.67 -14.91
CA SER A 198 -5.57 -14.89 -14.64
C SER A 198 -5.32 -14.70 -13.14
N SER A 199 -6.37 -14.40 -12.37
CA SER A 199 -6.32 -14.32 -10.90
C SER A 199 -5.89 -15.63 -10.28
N SER A 200 -6.55 -16.75 -10.62
CA SER A 200 -6.20 -18.08 -10.08
C SER A 200 -4.78 -18.51 -10.43
N TYR A 201 -4.32 -18.23 -11.66
CA TYR A 201 -2.93 -18.50 -12.06
C TYR A 201 -1.93 -17.72 -11.22
N ALA A 202 -2.15 -16.41 -11.02
CA ALA A 202 -1.29 -15.59 -10.18
C ALA A 202 -1.29 -16.07 -8.71
N ARG A 203 -2.46 -16.34 -8.12
CA ARG A 203 -2.57 -16.83 -6.74
C ARG A 203 -1.81 -18.13 -6.52
N ALA A 204 -1.98 -19.11 -7.40
CA ALA A 204 -1.27 -20.39 -7.30
C ALA A 204 0.26 -20.20 -7.34
N ARG A 205 0.77 -19.20 -8.08
CA ARG A 205 2.22 -18.92 -8.16
C ARG A 205 2.72 -18.20 -6.92
N VAL A 206 1.95 -17.24 -6.40
CA VAL A 206 2.22 -16.55 -5.13
C VAL A 206 2.23 -17.50 -3.94
N GLU A 207 1.32 -18.48 -3.91
CA GLU A 207 1.29 -19.52 -2.87
C GLU A 207 2.61 -20.31 -2.79
N THR A 208 3.29 -20.49 -3.92
CA THR A 208 4.57 -21.22 -3.99
C THR A 208 5.82 -20.34 -3.89
N SER A 209 5.67 -19.01 -3.86
CA SER A 209 6.79 -18.07 -3.77
C SER A 209 7.01 -17.49 -2.37
N GLN A 210 6.16 -17.85 -1.39
CA GLN A 210 6.47 -17.63 0.03
C GLN A 210 7.50 -18.66 0.48
N PHE A 211 8.59 -18.24 1.13
CA PHE A 211 9.59 -19.18 1.61
C PHE A 211 9.00 -20.14 2.64
N PRO A 212 9.01 -21.47 2.39
CA PRO A 212 8.62 -22.44 3.40
C PRO A 212 9.46 -22.25 4.67
N THR A 213 8.81 -22.38 5.83
CA THR A 213 9.39 -22.23 7.18
C THR A 213 9.80 -20.79 7.53
N ASN A 214 10.49 -20.06 6.65
CA ASN A 214 10.90 -18.67 6.89
C ASN A 214 9.74 -17.68 6.85
N GLY A 215 8.76 -17.86 5.96
CA GLY A 215 7.54 -17.05 5.89
C GLY A 215 7.66 -15.72 5.11
N GLY A 216 8.86 -15.28 4.75
CA GLY A 216 9.08 -14.10 3.90
C GLY A 216 8.85 -14.39 2.40
N PHE A 217 9.08 -13.37 1.57
CA PHE A 217 9.02 -13.45 0.11
C PHE A 217 10.31 -12.89 -0.52
N PRO A 218 10.73 -13.39 -1.69
CA PRO A 218 11.80 -12.76 -2.46
C PRO A 218 11.34 -11.41 -3.04
N GLN A 219 12.27 -10.62 -3.59
CA GLN A 219 11.91 -9.48 -4.44
C GLN A 219 11.39 -9.96 -5.81
N VAL A 220 11.98 -11.02 -6.36
CA VAL A 220 11.67 -11.56 -7.69
C VAL A 220 11.43 -13.06 -7.61
N PHE A 221 10.51 -13.59 -8.42
CA PHE A 221 10.27 -15.04 -8.50
C PHE A 221 10.01 -15.51 -9.93
N ALA A 222 10.59 -16.65 -10.30
CA ALA A 222 10.31 -17.33 -11.57
C ALA A 222 9.42 -18.57 -11.40
N GLY A 223 9.30 -19.08 -10.18
CA GLY A 223 8.55 -20.29 -9.83
C GLY A 223 8.60 -20.55 -8.33
N PRO A 224 8.34 -21.80 -7.90
CA PRO A 224 8.41 -22.16 -6.49
C PRO A 224 9.77 -21.84 -5.88
N VAL A 225 9.77 -21.25 -4.68
CA VAL A 225 11.00 -20.91 -3.97
C VAL A 225 11.43 -22.05 -3.04
N ALA A 226 12.74 -22.19 -2.84
CA ALA A 226 13.29 -23.16 -1.90
C ALA A 226 12.97 -22.77 -0.44
N ALA A 227 12.90 -23.78 0.44
CA ALA A 227 12.76 -23.54 1.88
C ALA A 227 13.93 -22.72 2.42
N ARG A 228 13.63 -21.81 3.36
CA ARG A 228 14.63 -21.04 4.10
C ARG A 228 14.44 -21.26 5.59
N PRO A 229 15.52 -21.24 6.41
CA PRO A 229 15.38 -21.45 7.84
C PRO A 229 14.63 -20.29 8.51
N ALA A 230 13.89 -20.59 9.58
CA ALA A 230 13.21 -19.60 10.42
C ALA A 230 14.18 -19.04 11.48
N LEU A 231 15.23 -18.37 11.04
CA LEU A 231 16.19 -17.71 11.92
C LEU A 231 15.65 -16.34 12.36
N SER A 232 16.08 -15.88 13.53
CA SER A 232 15.92 -14.48 13.94
C SER A 232 17.03 -13.64 13.34
N ALA A 233 16.75 -12.36 13.12
CA ALA A 233 17.73 -11.44 12.59
C ALA A 233 18.92 -11.27 13.54
N SER A 234 20.10 -11.05 12.98
CA SER A 234 21.33 -10.88 13.75
C SER A 234 22.27 -9.89 13.07
N TYR A 235 23.18 -9.33 13.87
CA TYR A 235 24.27 -8.51 13.35
C TYR A 235 25.27 -9.38 12.58
N PRO A 236 25.74 -8.95 11.40
CA PRO A 236 26.84 -9.60 10.71
C PRO A 236 28.09 -9.68 11.61
N PRO A 237 28.82 -10.81 11.65
CA PRO A 237 30.02 -10.96 12.47
C PRO A 237 31.15 -9.96 12.16
N SER A 238 31.08 -9.30 11.00
CA SER A 238 32.05 -8.30 10.55
C SER A 238 31.85 -6.90 11.13
N ILE A 239 30.76 -6.65 11.85
CA ILE A 239 30.58 -5.37 12.56
C ILE A 239 31.72 -5.18 13.57
N GLY A 240 32.31 -3.97 13.58
CA GLY A 240 33.46 -3.66 14.44
C GLY A 240 34.81 -4.21 13.99
N THR A 241 34.90 -4.94 12.86
CA THR A 241 36.19 -5.39 12.31
C THR A 241 36.96 -4.26 11.61
N SER A 242 38.29 -4.35 11.55
CA SER A 242 39.17 -3.33 10.93
C SER A 242 38.95 -3.14 9.43
N CYS A 243 38.35 -4.12 8.74
CA CYS A 243 37.94 -4.03 7.34
C CYS A 243 36.54 -3.41 7.15
N GLY A 244 35.69 -3.40 8.19
CA GLY A 244 34.33 -2.84 8.20
C GLY A 244 33.31 -3.60 7.34
N LEU A 245 32.03 -3.22 7.46
CA LEU A 245 30.91 -3.76 6.65
C LEU A 245 31.17 -3.62 5.13
N ALA A 246 31.85 -2.56 4.70
CA ALA A 246 32.07 -2.27 3.29
C ALA A 246 33.17 -3.12 2.61
N ASN A 247 34.15 -3.67 3.33
CA ASN A 247 35.21 -4.49 2.71
C ASN A 247 35.17 -5.97 3.11
N CYS A 248 34.63 -6.31 4.28
CA CYS A 248 34.51 -7.70 4.72
C CYS A 248 33.20 -8.38 4.32
N TYR A 249 32.20 -7.59 3.89
CA TYR A 249 30.84 -8.07 3.62
C TYR A 249 30.28 -7.60 2.26
N ALA A 250 31.06 -6.83 1.49
CA ALA A 250 30.73 -6.52 0.11
C ALA A 250 31.22 -7.65 -0.82
N ASN A 251 30.31 -8.22 -1.63
CA ASN A 251 30.62 -9.07 -2.77
C ASN A 251 31.13 -10.51 -2.55
N THR A 252 30.76 -11.21 -1.47
CA THR A 252 31.02 -12.67 -1.36
C THR A 252 29.84 -13.57 -1.73
N TYR A 253 28.72 -13.02 -2.23
CA TYR A 253 27.49 -13.79 -2.39
C TYR A 253 27.45 -14.62 -3.68
N THR A 254 27.05 -15.88 -3.54
CA THR A 254 26.83 -16.80 -4.67
C THR A 254 25.46 -16.62 -5.34
N ASN A 255 24.55 -15.86 -4.71
CA ASN A 255 23.17 -15.65 -5.15
C ASN A 255 22.82 -14.16 -5.20
N GLU A 256 21.91 -13.81 -6.09
CA GLU A 256 21.46 -12.43 -6.34
C GLU A 256 20.57 -11.92 -5.21
N TYR A 257 20.64 -10.62 -4.91
CA TYR A 257 19.89 -10.04 -3.77
C TYR A 257 18.37 -10.16 -3.92
N TRP A 258 17.87 -10.21 -5.16
CA TRP A 258 16.43 -10.29 -5.41
C TRP A 258 15.82 -11.66 -5.11
N ASP A 259 16.65 -12.68 -4.86
CA ASP A 259 16.20 -14.00 -4.44
C ASP A 259 15.94 -14.09 -2.92
N ASP A 260 16.29 -13.05 -2.15
CA ASP A 260 16.30 -13.04 -0.68
C ASP A 260 15.05 -12.43 -0.04
N PRO A 261 14.73 -12.76 1.23
CA PRO A 261 13.68 -12.11 2.00
C PRO A 261 13.82 -10.59 1.94
N THR A 262 12.81 -9.96 1.33
CA THR A 262 12.85 -8.53 0.97
C THR A 262 11.68 -7.78 1.59
N LEU A 263 11.99 -6.61 2.16
CA LEU A 263 11.03 -5.64 2.70
C LEU A 263 11.04 -4.30 1.93
N ASN A 264 12.07 -4.05 1.12
CA ASN A 264 12.26 -2.86 0.28
C ASN A 264 11.03 -2.43 -0.53
N ASP A 265 10.73 -1.14 -0.57
CA ASP A 265 9.63 -0.55 -1.36
C ASP A 265 8.22 -0.88 -0.81
N ASN A 266 8.12 -0.90 0.52
CA ASN A 266 6.88 -1.09 1.29
C ASN A 266 6.18 -2.44 1.04
N LEU A 267 6.95 -3.52 0.93
CA LEU A 267 6.34 -4.83 0.64
C LEU A 267 5.57 -5.41 1.81
N ALA A 268 5.86 -5.00 3.05
CA ALA A 268 5.23 -5.59 4.22
C ALA A 268 3.73 -5.31 4.24
N THR A 269 3.32 -4.05 4.06
CA THR A 269 1.89 -3.72 3.98
C THR A 269 1.24 -4.31 2.72
N ALA A 270 1.92 -4.27 1.57
CA ALA A 270 1.39 -4.81 0.32
C ALA A 270 1.11 -6.32 0.39
N PHE A 271 1.98 -7.12 1.01
CA PHE A 271 1.72 -8.54 1.23
C PHE A 271 0.60 -8.80 2.22
N VAL A 272 0.54 -8.06 3.33
CA VAL A 272 -0.57 -8.19 4.31
C VAL A 272 -1.92 -7.88 3.65
N GLU A 273 -1.98 -6.85 2.82
CA GLU A 273 -3.20 -6.44 2.12
C GLU A 273 -3.60 -7.46 1.05
N MET A 274 -2.66 -7.89 0.20
CA MET A 274 -2.91 -8.90 -0.84
C MET A 274 -3.42 -10.22 -0.25
N LEU A 275 -2.77 -10.72 0.81
CA LEU A 275 -3.19 -11.96 1.49
C LEU A 275 -4.55 -11.79 2.19
N SER A 276 -4.86 -10.60 2.69
CA SER A 276 -6.15 -10.31 3.32
C SER A 276 -7.29 -10.31 2.28
N TRP A 277 -7.09 -9.68 1.11
CA TRP A 277 -8.04 -9.77 0.00
C TRP A 277 -8.23 -11.20 -0.49
N ALA A 278 -7.13 -11.95 -0.68
CA ALA A 278 -7.22 -13.34 -1.13
C ALA A 278 -8.02 -14.21 -0.14
N LYS A 279 -7.78 -14.03 1.18
CA LYS A 279 -8.54 -14.72 2.23
C LYS A 279 -10.03 -14.35 2.21
N GLU A 280 -10.37 -13.07 2.05
CA GLU A 280 -11.74 -12.58 2.07
C GLU A 280 -12.55 -13.06 0.85
N LEU A 281 -11.94 -12.99 -0.33
CA LEU A 281 -12.63 -13.25 -1.61
C LEU A 281 -12.70 -14.74 -1.97
N TYR A 282 -11.85 -15.59 -1.39
CA TYR A 282 -11.80 -17.02 -1.71
C TYR A 282 -11.93 -17.89 -0.45
N PRO A 283 -13.16 -18.07 0.08
CA PRO A 283 -13.41 -18.80 1.33
C PRO A 283 -12.88 -20.23 1.36
N SER A 284 -12.85 -20.94 0.22
CA SER A 284 -12.31 -22.30 0.12
C SER A 284 -10.81 -22.40 0.39
N GLN A 285 -10.08 -21.29 0.21
CA GLN A 285 -8.64 -21.18 0.47
C GLN A 285 -8.34 -20.26 1.66
N ALA A 286 -9.36 -19.85 2.43
CA ALA A 286 -9.19 -18.90 3.53
C ALA A 286 -8.20 -19.41 4.59
N ALA A 287 -8.16 -20.72 4.85
CA ALA A 287 -7.17 -21.32 5.75
C ALA A 287 -5.73 -21.21 5.20
N THR A 288 -5.53 -21.42 3.91
CA THR A 288 -4.24 -21.25 3.24
C THR A 288 -3.74 -19.82 3.38
N TYR A 289 -4.56 -18.83 2.98
CA TYR A 289 -4.15 -17.43 3.05
C TYR A 289 -4.01 -16.92 4.49
N GLN A 290 -4.81 -17.44 5.43
CA GLN A 290 -4.59 -17.18 6.86
C GLN A 290 -3.23 -17.72 7.31
N SER A 291 -2.87 -18.95 6.93
CA SER A 291 -1.58 -19.54 7.28
C SER A 291 -0.41 -18.77 6.67
N MET A 292 -0.50 -18.39 5.39
CA MET A 292 0.50 -17.55 4.73
C MET A 292 0.67 -16.20 5.44
N ARG A 293 -0.44 -15.56 5.82
CA ARG A 293 -0.43 -14.28 6.53
C ARG A 293 0.18 -14.40 7.93
N THR A 294 -0.15 -15.47 8.66
CA THR A 294 0.48 -15.78 9.95
C THR A 294 1.98 -16.00 9.80
N ALA A 295 2.41 -16.80 8.82
CA ALA A 295 3.82 -17.06 8.53
C ALA A 295 4.57 -15.79 8.12
N PHE A 296 3.93 -14.89 7.37
CA PHE A 296 4.51 -13.59 7.03
C PHE A 296 4.66 -12.69 8.27
N GLY A 297 3.65 -12.64 9.14
CA GLY A 297 3.79 -11.93 10.43
C GLY A 297 4.92 -12.49 11.29
N ASP A 298 5.04 -13.82 11.36
CA ASP A 298 6.15 -14.51 12.03
C ASP A 298 7.51 -14.11 11.45
N PHE A 299 7.62 -14.02 10.12
CA PHE A 299 8.80 -13.50 9.44
C PHE A 299 9.11 -12.07 9.85
N LEU A 300 8.13 -11.16 9.80
CA LEU A 300 8.33 -9.75 10.17
C LEU A 300 8.87 -9.61 11.59
N ARG A 301 8.33 -10.38 12.56
CA ARG A 301 8.82 -10.38 13.94
C ARG A 301 10.24 -10.93 14.07
N ARG A 302 10.56 -12.02 13.34
CA ARG A 302 11.94 -12.55 13.31
C ARG A 302 12.93 -11.64 12.60
N ALA A 303 12.47 -10.85 11.63
CA ALA A 303 13.30 -9.90 10.91
C ALA A 303 13.66 -8.66 11.74
N GLN A 304 12.98 -8.42 12.87
CA GLN A 304 13.35 -7.32 13.78
C GLN A 304 14.76 -7.56 14.31
N MET A 305 15.64 -6.59 14.08
CA MET A 305 17.01 -6.64 14.57
C MET A 305 17.04 -6.70 16.10
N PRO A 306 18.03 -7.36 16.71
CA PRO A 306 18.17 -7.35 18.17
C PRO A 306 18.62 -5.96 18.66
N GLN A 307 18.53 -5.76 19.98
CA GLN A 307 19.16 -4.60 20.64
C GLN A 307 20.64 -4.47 20.22
N PRO A 308 21.17 -3.24 20.04
CA PRO A 308 20.56 -1.96 20.44
C PRO A 308 19.66 -1.29 19.39
N GLN A 309 19.45 -1.89 18.21
CA GLN A 309 18.75 -1.25 17.07
C GLN A 309 17.51 -2.05 16.61
N PRO A 310 16.46 -2.20 17.42
CA PRO A 310 15.32 -3.08 17.14
C PRO A 310 14.33 -2.58 16.08
N ALA A 311 14.82 -2.43 14.86
CA ALA A 311 14.08 -2.05 13.66
C ALA A 311 14.38 -3.05 12.51
N TRP A 312 14.13 -2.68 11.25
CA TRP A 312 14.25 -3.58 10.10
C TRP A 312 15.20 -3.04 9.03
N ALA A 313 15.76 -3.96 8.24
CA ALA A 313 16.56 -3.68 7.05
C ALA A 313 15.72 -3.85 5.78
N GLN A 314 16.24 -3.38 4.64
CA GLN A 314 15.60 -3.58 3.34
C GLN A 314 15.59 -5.05 2.88
N GLN A 315 16.69 -5.78 3.10
CA GLN A 315 16.86 -7.19 2.68
C GLN A 315 17.70 -7.97 3.70
N TYR A 316 17.47 -9.28 3.76
CA TYR A 316 18.16 -10.20 4.66
C TYR A 316 18.71 -11.40 3.90
N ASP A 317 19.92 -11.85 4.23
CA ASP A 317 20.50 -13.06 3.66
C ASP A 317 19.88 -14.36 4.23
N LEU A 318 20.46 -15.51 3.87
CA LEU A 318 20.04 -16.82 4.36
C LEU A 318 20.25 -17.02 5.87
N GLN A 319 21.11 -16.22 6.49
CA GLN A 319 21.40 -16.21 7.92
C GLN A 319 20.54 -15.18 8.67
N MET A 320 19.60 -14.51 7.99
CA MET A 320 18.80 -13.40 8.50
C MET A 320 19.65 -12.22 8.96
N GLN A 321 20.77 -11.97 8.29
CA GLN A 321 21.60 -10.77 8.50
C GLN A 321 21.25 -9.72 7.44
N PRO A 322 21.15 -8.42 7.80
CA PRO A 322 21.02 -7.37 6.81
C PRO A 322 22.08 -7.53 5.71
N ARG A 323 21.69 -7.35 4.45
CA ARG A 323 22.59 -7.53 3.32
C ARG A 323 22.55 -6.37 2.34
N TRP A 324 23.53 -6.38 1.43
CA TRP A 324 23.55 -5.47 0.30
C TRP A 324 22.47 -5.84 -0.72
N ALA A 325 21.84 -4.81 -1.30
CA ALA A 325 21.10 -4.91 -2.55
C ALA A 325 21.94 -4.31 -3.69
N ARG A 326 21.54 -3.14 -4.21
CA ARG A 326 22.38 -2.40 -5.16
C ARG A 326 23.64 -1.87 -4.47
N ASN A 327 24.64 -1.47 -5.26
CA ASN A 327 25.94 -0.97 -4.76
C ASN A 327 25.87 0.29 -3.87
N TRP A 328 24.71 0.93 -3.76
CA TRP A 328 24.43 2.04 -2.83
C TRP A 328 23.42 1.71 -1.73
N GLU A 329 22.92 0.47 -1.68
CA GLU A 329 21.96 -0.01 -0.69
C GLU A 329 22.67 -0.97 0.26
N THR A 330 23.22 -0.38 1.31
CA THR A 330 24.11 -1.08 2.25
C THR A 330 23.31 -1.83 3.32
N PRO A 331 23.89 -2.86 3.95
CA PRO A 331 23.37 -3.43 5.19
C PRO A 331 23.23 -2.33 6.25
N ALA A 332 21.99 -2.04 6.63
CA ALA A 332 21.62 -0.92 7.48
C ALA A 332 20.24 -1.18 8.09
N ILE A 333 19.93 -0.50 9.19
CA ILE A 333 18.53 -0.26 9.53
C ILE A 333 17.97 0.68 8.46
N ALA A 334 16.79 0.35 7.95
CA ALA A 334 16.11 1.07 6.89
C ALA A 334 14.88 1.80 7.45
N GLY A 335 14.91 3.12 7.49
CA GLY A 335 13.90 3.93 8.17
C GLY A 335 12.51 3.81 7.55
N GLN A 336 12.41 3.82 6.23
CA GLN A 336 11.14 3.68 5.51
C GLN A 336 10.55 2.27 5.67
N GLU A 337 11.33 1.22 5.43
CA GLU A 337 10.88 -0.17 5.55
C GLU A 337 10.53 -0.51 6.99
N SER A 338 11.22 0.05 7.97
CA SER A 338 10.85 -0.12 9.38
C SER A 338 9.46 0.46 9.68
N GLN A 339 9.13 1.63 9.10
CA GLN A 339 7.81 2.22 9.24
C GLN A 339 6.72 1.39 8.56
N ASP A 340 6.99 0.86 7.36
CA ASP A 340 6.09 -0.04 6.64
C ASP A 340 5.83 -1.34 7.43
N VAL A 341 6.87 -1.97 7.97
CA VAL A 341 6.72 -3.16 8.80
C VAL A 341 5.90 -2.87 10.05
N MET A 342 6.10 -1.71 10.69
CA MET A 342 5.29 -1.33 11.84
C MET A 342 3.80 -1.21 11.47
N TRP A 343 3.46 -0.58 10.34
CA TRP A 343 2.08 -0.55 9.85
C TRP A 343 1.52 -1.95 9.55
N ALA A 344 2.31 -2.80 8.91
CA ALA A 344 1.93 -4.18 8.61
C ALA A 344 1.65 -5.00 9.89
N LEU A 345 2.50 -4.88 10.91
CA LEU A 345 2.33 -5.54 12.20
C LEU A 345 1.12 -5.01 12.98
N LEU A 346 0.89 -3.69 12.99
CA LEU A 346 -0.31 -3.11 13.60
C LEU A 346 -1.57 -3.59 12.89
N ARG A 347 -1.56 -3.67 11.55
CA ARG A 347 -2.67 -4.24 10.77
C ARG A 347 -2.91 -5.71 11.09
N LEU A 348 -1.84 -6.52 11.22
CA LEU A 348 -1.96 -7.92 11.63
C LEU A 348 -2.53 -8.08 13.04
N TYR A 349 -2.12 -7.23 13.99
CA TYR A 349 -2.67 -7.22 15.34
C TYR A 349 -4.15 -6.80 15.34
N GLN A 350 -4.53 -5.81 14.54
CA GLN A 350 -5.92 -5.40 14.37
C GLN A 350 -6.80 -6.55 13.84
N LEU A 351 -6.26 -7.36 12.92
CA LEU A 351 -6.95 -8.51 12.33
C LEU A 351 -7.02 -9.72 13.26
N ASP A 352 -6.06 -9.87 14.18
CA ASP A 352 -6.01 -10.92 15.20
C ASP A 352 -5.34 -10.40 16.49
N PRO A 353 -6.12 -9.82 17.42
CA PRO A 353 -5.60 -9.27 18.67
C PRO A 353 -5.00 -10.31 19.62
N SER A 354 -5.21 -11.61 19.38
CA SER A 354 -4.63 -12.67 20.20
C SER A 354 -3.11 -12.78 20.03
N VAL A 355 -2.58 -12.31 18.89
CA VAL A 355 -1.14 -12.30 18.58
C VAL A 355 -0.51 -11.00 19.07
N THR A 356 -0.48 -10.80 20.39
CA THR A 356 0.03 -9.58 21.05
C THR A 356 1.48 -9.25 20.69
N ALA A 357 2.27 -10.26 20.29
CA ALA A 357 3.64 -10.11 19.81
C ALA A 357 3.77 -9.16 18.60
N ASN A 358 2.72 -9.03 17.76
CA ASN A 358 2.69 -8.06 16.67
C ASN A 358 2.82 -6.63 17.19
N ARG A 359 1.94 -6.24 18.10
CA ARG A 359 1.95 -4.91 18.71
C ARG A 359 3.20 -4.71 19.55
N ALA A 360 3.65 -5.73 20.29
CA ALA A 360 4.86 -5.63 21.12
C ALA A 360 6.11 -5.28 20.30
N ALA A 361 6.32 -5.92 19.14
CA ALA A 361 7.44 -5.63 18.25
C ALA A 361 7.43 -4.16 17.77
N VAL A 362 6.25 -3.61 17.46
CA VAL A 362 6.10 -2.19 17.10
C VAL A 362 6.46 -1.27 18.26
N GLY A 363 6.04 -1.62 19.49
CA GLY A 363 6.41 -0.86 20.68
C GLY A 363 7.92 -0.78 20.89
N THR A 364 8.64 -1.88 20.67
CA THR A 364 10.11 -1.94 20.76
C THR A 364 10.78 -1.11 19.65
N ALA A 365 10.28 -1.18 18.42
CA ALA A 365 10.83 -0.40 17.31
C ALA A 365 10.59 1.10 17.46
N LEU A 366 9.39 1.52 17.87
CA LEU A 366 9.09 2.93 18.13
C LEU A 366 10.05 3.52 19.18
N ALA A 367 10.27 2.80 20.29
CA ALA A 367 11.17 3.25 21.34
C ALA A 367 12.61 3.45 20.87
N TYR A 368 13.05 2.74 19.83
CA TYR A 368 14.35 2.94 19.21
C TYR A 368 14.34 4.05 18.16
N LEU A 369 13.39 4.01 17.21
CA LEU A 369 13.35 4.96 16.09
C LEU A 369 13.12 6.41 16.55
N GLU A 370 12.38 6.62 17.65
CA GLU A 370 12.23 7.95 18.28
C GLU A 370 13.56 8.49 18.84
N THR A 371 14.56 7.65 19.12
CA THR A 371 15.89 8.11 19.57
C THR A 371 16.81 8.54 18.43
N VAL A 372 16.49 8.13 17.20
CA VAL A 372 17.25 8.44 15.97
C VAL A 372 16.49 9.37 15.03
N ASP A 373 15.30 9.83 15.44
CA ASP A 373 14.62 10.94 14.82
C ASP A 373 15.37 12.24 15.11
N TYR A 374 15.94 12.82 14.06
CA TYR A 374 16.71 14.07 14.14
C TYR A 374 15.89 15.28 13.70
N ALA A 375 14.66 15.08 13.22
CA ALA A 375 13.87 16.08 12.53
C ALA A 375 12.48 16.31 13.16
N ASN A 376 12.30 15.94 14.43
CA ASN A 376 11.08 16.18 15.21
C ASN A 376 9.82 15.71 14.47
N ASP A 377 9.74 14.41 14.17
CA ASP A 377 8.65 13.74 13.46
C ASP A 377 8.42 14.20 12.01
N THR A 378 9.34 14.95 11.41
CA THR A 378 9.19 15.38 10.00
C THR A 378 9.92 14.47 9.03
N LEU A 379 11.15 14.05 9.35
CA LEU A 379 11.99 13.24 8.48
C LEU A 379 12.66 12.10 9.24
N LEU A 380 12.92 11.00 8.54
CA LEU A 380 13.70 9.88 9.03
C LEU A 380 14.72 9.48 7.98
N SER A 381 15.95 9.14 8.41
CA SER A 381 17.01 8.70 7.52
C SER A 381 16.61 7.42 6.79
N ARG A 382 16.91 7.34 5.49
CA ARG A 382 16.74 6.11 4.70
C ARG A 382 17.55 4.96 5.28
N TYR A 383 18.79 5.25 5.70
CA TYR A 383 19.70 4.29 6.30
C TYR A 383 20.23 4.81 7.63
N ILE A 384 20.28 3.92 8.62
CA ILE A 384 20.95 4.12 9.90
C ILE A 384 22.00 3.01 10.02
N GLU A 385 23.24 3.38 10.37
CA GLU A 385 24.36 2.44 10.40
C GLU A 385 24.13 1.31 11.39
N LEU A 386 24.49 0.08 11.01
CA LEU A 386 24.48 -1.04 11.95
C LEU A 386 25.60 -0.91 12.97
N ASP A 387 25.22 -0.91 14.24
CA ASP A 387 26.16 -0.88 15.37
C ASP A 387 25.60 -1.79 16.49
N ASP A 388 26.37 -2.80 16.87
CA ASP A 388 26.01 -3.77 17.92
C ASP A 388 26.36 -3.26 19.33
N THR A 389 26.97 -2.08 19.45
CA THR A 389 27.43 -1.46 20.69
C THR A 389 26.76 -0.12 21.01
N SER A 390 26.24 0.61 20.01
CA SER A 390 25.61 1.92 20.17
C SER A 390 24.28 2.03 19.42
N PRO A 391 23.22 2.58 20.05
CA PRO A 391 21.95 2.81 19.35
C PRO A 391 22.02 3.98 18.34
N SER A 392 23.00 4.89 18.44
CA SER A 392 22.84 6.28 17.98
C SER A 392 23.74 6.76 16.83
N ASN A 393 24.36 5.87 16.03
CA ASN A 393 25.16 6.34 14.89
C ASN A 393 24.24 6.72 13.72
N ILE A 394 23.71 7.94 13.76
CA ILE A 394 22.97 8.53 12.64
C ILE A 394 23.97 9.04 11.60
N GLY A 395 24.01 8.40 10.42
CA GLY A 395 24.78 8.88 9.30
C GLY A 395 24.45 8.15 8.01
N PHE A 396 24.84 8.76 6.89
CA PHE A 396 24.58 8.33 5.54
C PHE A 396 25.78 7.58 4.96
N TYR A 397 25.48 6.54 4.18
CA TYR A 397 26.46 5.81 3.39
C TYR A 397 26.67 6.51 2.04
N THR A 398 27.86 7.09 1.81
CA THR A 398 28.23 7.69 0.51
C THR A 398 28.94 6.72 -0.42
N VAL A 399 28.40 6.51 -1.63
CA VAL A 399 29.10 5.76 -2.69
C VAL A 399 29.94 6.73 -3.53
N LYS A 400 31.22 6.41 -3.76
CA LYS A 400 32.04 7.16 -4.71
C LYS A 400 31.60 6.88 -6.15
N PRO A 401 31.71 7.84 -7.08
CA PRO A 401 31.62 7.54 -8.51
C PRO A 401 32.64 6.43 -8.87
N GLY A 402 32.17 5.28 -9.34
CA GLY A 402 33.02 4.14 -9.74
C GLY A 402 33.04 2.91 -8.80
N GLY A 403 32.26 2.89 -7.71
CA GLY A 403 32.17 1.73 -6.80
C GLY A 403 32.98 1.87 -5.50
N TYR A 404 32.89 0.83 -4.65
CA TYR A 404 33.37 0.73 -3.25
C TYR A 404 34.74 1.41 -2.93
N PRO A 405 35.00 1.89 -1.68
CA PRO A 405 34.19 1.81 -0.46
C PRO A 405 33.75 3.16 0.15
N VAL A 406 32.79 3.02 1.08
CA VAL A 406 31.85 4.01 1.63
C VAL A 406 32.35 4.62 2.94
N ARG A 407 32.25 5.94 3.10
CA ARG A 407 32.45 6.64 4.39
C ARG A 407 31.09 7.03 4.99
N PHE A 408 30.99 6.87 6.31
CA PHE A 408 29.95 7.50 7.12
C PHE A 408 30.03 9.01 6.93
N SER A 409 28.93 9.61 6.48
CA SER A 409 28.77 11.05 6.26
C SER A 409 27.58 11.54 7.05
N THR A 410 27.67 12.68 7.71
CA THR A 410 26.50 13.34 8.33
C THR A 410 25.67 14.13 7.31
N ALA A 411 26.11 14.20 6.05
CA ALA A 411 25.37 14.80 4.94
C ALA A 411 24.95 13.73 3.91
N PRO A 412 23.75 13.83 3.32
CA PRO A 412 23.28 12.87 2.33
C PRO A 412 24.18 12.87 1.08
N PRO A 413 24.37 11.71 0.43
CA PRO A 413 25.11 11.62 -0.82
C PRO A 413 24.51 12.51 -1.89
N THR A 414 25.36 13.12 -2.72
CA THR A 414 24.94 13.97 -3.84
C THR A 414 24.42 13.19 -5.04
N TYR A 415 24.12 11.89 -4.90
CA TYR A 415 23.47 11.14 -5.98
C TYR A 415 22.11 11.77 -6.21
N GLN A 416 21.97 12.47 -7.33
CA GLN A 416 20.89 13.44 -7.57
C GLN A 416 19.50 12.79 -7.58
N ASN A 417 19.43 11.46 -7.51
CA ASN A 417 18.24 10.70 -7.85
C ASN A 417 17.73 9.66 -6.82
N TYR A 418 18.19 9.71 -5.57
CA TYR A 418 17.77 8.77 -4.52
C TYR A 418 17.32 9.50 -3.26
N GLY A 419 16.19 9.06 -2.66
CA GLY A 419 15.66 9.63 -1.42
C GLY A 419 16.45 9.12 -0.22
N TRP A 420 17.37 9.93 0.29
CA TRP A 420 18.18 9.58 1.47
C TRP A 420 17.49 9.88 2.80
N GLU A 421 16.38 10.60 2.75
CA GLU A 421 15.52 10.94 3.87
C GLU A 421 14.07 10.77 3.39
N GLY A 422 13.22 10.21 4.24
CA GLY A 422 11.79 10.03 3.97
C GLY A 422 10.95 10.74 5.03
N PRO A 423 9.67 11.03 4.76
CA PRO A 423 8.77 11.58 5.76
C PRO A 423 8.66 10.63 6.96
N SER A 424 8.77 11.17 8.17
CA SER A 424 8.49 10.40 9.38
C SER A 424 6.98 10.23 9.57
N GLN A 425 6.59 9.02 9.94
CA GLN A 425 5.25 8.58 10.31
C GLN A 425 5.22 8.08 11.75
N LEU A 426 6.28 8.30 12.53
CA LEU A 426 6.41 7.79 13.90
C LEU A 426 5.28 8.29 14.79
N ALA A 427 4.90 9.57 14.70
CA ALA A 427 3.74 10.11 15.40
C ALA A 427 2.42 9.39 15.06
N ALA A 428 2.18 9.10 13.77
CA ALA A 428 0.97 8.40 13.34
C ALA A 428 0.98 6.92 13.78
N LEU A 429 2.12 6.26 13.68
CA LEU A 429 2.33 4.90 14.17
C LEU A 429 2.16 4.81 15.69
N ARG A 430 2.67 5.79 16.44
CA ARG A 430 2.50 5.90 17.89
C ARG A 430 1.02 6.07 18.25
N ALA A 431 0.30 6.92 17.52
CA ALA A 431 -1.13 7.12 17.71
C ALA A 431 -1.91 5.80 17.48
N GLU A 432 -1.65 5.10 16.37
CA GLU A 432 -2.32 3.82 16.09
C GLU A 432 -1.92 2.72 17.09
N TYR A 433 -0.64 2.64 17.45
CA TYR A 433 -0.16 1.71 18.48
C TYR A 433 -0.89 1.91 19.82
N ASN A 434 -1.12 3.17 20.22
CA ASN A 434 -1.86 3.49 21.44
C ASN A 434 -3.35 3.17 21.29
N ARG A 435 -3.99 3.53 20.17
CA ARG A 435 -5.40 3.26 19.91
C ARG A 435 -5.70 1.76 19.96
N LEU A 436 -4.87 0.95 19.30
CA LEU A 436 -5.02 -0.51 19.25
C LEU A 436 -4.86 -1.19 20.64
N ALA A 437 -4.41 -0.47 21.68
CA ALA A 437 -4.43 -1.00 23.05
C ALA A 437 -5.86 -1.22 23.57
N THR A 438 -6.81 -0.42 23.11
CA THR A 438 -8.20 -0.40 23.61
C THR A 438 -9.23 -0.67 22.52
N ASP A 439 -8.92 -0.34 21.27
CA ASP A 439 -9.84 -0.46 20.15
C ASP A 439 -9.12 -1.06 18.93
N THR A 440 -9.51 -2.30 18.59
CA THR A 440 -8.97 -3.05 17.45
C THR A 440 -9.87 -3.00 16.22
N THR A 441 -10.87 -2.12 16.22
CA THR A 441 -11.68 -1.90 15.02
C THR A 441 -10.85 -1.19 13.95
N VAL A 442 -11.22 -1.41 12.69
CA VAL A 442 -10.59 -0.75 11.54
C VAL A 442 -10.82 0.74 11.63
N MET A 443 -9.75 1.53 11.63
CA MET A 443 -9.84 2.98 11.57
C MET A 443 -10.52 3.38 10.25
N LYS A 444 -11.68 4.01 10.35
CA LYS A 444 -12.38 4.62 9.21
C LYS A 444 -12.18 6.13 9.27
N ARG A 445 -12.20 6.79 8.11
CA ARG A 445 -12.29 8.26 8.09
C ARG A 445 -13.52 8.68 8.88
N SER A 446 -13.35 9.65 9.77
CA SER A 446 -14.50 10.28 10.44
C SER A 446 -15.43 10.87 9.39
N CYS A 447 -16.71 10.99 9.73
CA CYS A 447 -17.69 11.57 8.83
C CYS A 447 -17.30 12.98 8.37
N GLN A 448 -16.75 13.78 9.30
CA GLN A 448 -16.24 15.12 9.03
C GLN A 448 -15.06 15.10 8.06
N GLN A 449 -14.07 14.23 8.27
CA GLN A 449 -12.91 14.13 7.39
C GLN A 449 -13.33 13.69 5.98
N LEU A 450 -14.19 12.67 5.88
CA LEU A 450 -14.64 12.18 4.59
C LEU A 450 -15.45 13.24 3.82
N ARG A 451 -16.30 14.02 4.51
CA ARG A 451 -17.00 15.16 3.89
C ARG A 451 -16.04 16.23 3.39
N ALA A 452 -15.03 16.58 4.18
CA ALA A 452 -14.02 17.57 3.80
C ALA A 452 -13.20 17.11 2.58
N ASP A 453 -12.69 15.88 2.61
CA ASP A 453 -11.94 15.30 1.47
C ASP A 453 -12.81 15.22 0.21
N THR A 454 -14.09 14.85 0.37
CA THR A 454 -15.04 14.76 -0.74
C THR A 454 -15.32 16.14 -1.35
N ALA A 455 -15.57 17.15 -0.51
CA ALA A 455 -15.79 18.52 -0.97
C ALA A 455 -14.55 19.02 -1.73
N GLN A 456 -13.35 18.80 -1.18
CA GLN A 456 -12.10 19.13 -1.86
C GLN A 456 -11.97 18.41 -3.21
N ALA A 457 -12.23 17.10 -3.28
CA ALA A 457 -12.19 16.35 -4.54
C ALA A 457 -13.22 16.85 -5.57
N VAL A 458 -14.42 17.24 -5.14
CA VAL A 458 -15.47 17.80 -6.00
C VAL A 458 -15.08 19.18 -6.53
N ASP A 459 -14.56 20.06 -5.67
CA ASP A 459 -14.34 21.47 -5.98
C ASP A 459 -13.05 21.70 -6.78
N THR A 460 -12.04 20.84 -6.60
CA THR A 460 -10.76 20.91 -7.33
C THR A 460 -10.80 20.25 -8.71
N ALA A 461 -11.89 19.57 -9.07
CA ALA A 461 -12.04 18.95 -10.39
C ALA A 461 -12.25 20.02 -11.47
N VAL A 462 -11.31 20.12 -12.40
CA VAL A 462 -11.38 20.98 -13.58
C VAL A 462 -12.39 20.40 -14.57
N ASN A 463 -13.28 21.26 -15.08
CA ASN A 463 -14.36 20.91 -16.00
C ASN A 463 -15.24 19.74 -15.54
N ASN A 464 -15.31 19.46 -14.22
CA ASN A 464 -16.03 18.30 -13.67
C ASN A 464 -15.48 16.94 -14.14
N GLU A 465 -14.27 16.86 -14.67
CA GLU A 465 -13.77 15.66 -15.36
C GLU A 465 -12.38 15.22 -14.93
N ARG A 466 -11.55 16.12 -14.39
CA ARG A 466 -10.15 15.79 -14.12
C ARG A 466 -9.54 16.62 -13.02
N TRP A 467 -8.51 16.08 -12.39
CA TRP A 467 -7.68 16.79 -11.44
C TRP A 467 -6.33 17.08 -12.06
N ILE A 468 -5.93 18.35 -12.03
CA ILE A 468 -4.66 18.82 -12.57
C ILE A 468 -3.67 18.94 -11.41
N THR A 469 -2.52 18.30 -11.56
CA THR A 469 -1.38 18.46 -10.67
C THR A 469 -0.30 19.24 -11.42
N PRO A 470 0.00 20.48 -11.00
CA PRO A 470 1.16 21.21 -11.52
C PRO A 470 2.43 20.44 -11.16
N TYR A 471 3.21 20.07 -12.16
CA TYR A 471 4.48 19.41 -12.02
C TYR A 471 5.60 20.40 -12.34
N SER A 472 6.45 20.67 -11.36
CA SER A 472 7.71 21.37 -11.55
C SER A 472 8.84 20.40 -11.22
N PRO A 473 9.59 19.90 -12.22
CA PRO A 473 10.63 18.91 -11.99
C PRO A 473 11.67 19.43 -11.00
N GLY A 474 11.74 18.77 -9.85
CA GLY A 474 12.79 18.93 -8.85
C GLY A 474 13.20 17.59 -8.21
N GLY A 475 12.70 16.48 -8.76
CA GLY A 475 12.90 15.14 -8.26
C GLY A 475 13.11 14.11 -9.38
N PRO A 476 13.49 12.87 -9.05
CA PRO A 476 14.47 12.20 -9.90
C PRO A 476 14.00 11.09 -10.83
N ARG A 477 12.70 10.86 -11.00
CA ARG A 477 12.22 9.65 -11.67
C ARG A 477 11.37 9.84 -12.91
N SER A 478 11.13 11.07 -13.34
CA SER A 478 10.47 11.33 -14.62
C SER A 478 11.23 12.41 -15.36
N GLY A 479 11.63 12.15 -16.61
CA GLY A 479 12.06 13.19 -17.55
C GLY A 479 10.91 14.09 -18.01
N ALA A 480 9.82 14.13 -17.21
CA ALA A 480 8.64 14.92 -17.42
C ALA A 480 9.00 16.40 -17.48
N THR A 481 8.47 17.07 -18.50
CA THR A 481 8.64 18.51 -18.66
C THR A 481 7.84 19.26 -17.58
N PRO A 482 8.28 20.46 -17.12
CA PRO A 482 7.43 21.29 -16.27
C PRO A 482 6.09 21.57 -16.95
N GLY A 483 4.98 21.44 -16.22
CA GLY A 483 3.65 21.67 -16.78
C GLY A 483 2.52 21.07 -15.96
N ASP A 484 1.32 21.08 -16.53
CA ASP A 484 0.13 20.50 -15.92
C ASP A 484 0.02 19.01 -16.28
N TYR A 485 -0.18 18.16 -15.26
CA TYR A 485 -0.31 16.72 -15.44
C TYR A 485 -1.60 16.17 -14.83
N LEU A 486 -2.04 15.05 -15.36
CA LEU A 486 -2.98 14.14 -14.73
C LEU A 486 -2.15 13.11 -13.96
N ASP A 487 -2.11 13.27 -12.65
CA ASP A 487 -1.41 12.37 -11.75
C ASP A 487 -2.32 11.20 -11.36
N THR A 488 -1.90 9.97 -11.64
CA THR A 488 -2.68 8.77 -11.35
C THR A 488 -2.91 8.60 -9.86
N SER A 489 -1.96 8.97 -8.99
CA SER A 489 -2.16 8.91 -7.54
C SER A 489 -3.23 9.91 -7.07
N THR A 490 -3.29 11.12 -7.66
CA THR A 490 -4.34 12.09 -7.40
C THR A 490 -5.70 11.58 -7.89
N PHE A 491 -5.76 11.06 -9.11
CA PHE A 491 -6.98 10.45 -9.65
C PHE A 491 -7.49 9.34 -8.74
N VAL A 492 -6.66 8.36 -8.41
CA VAL A 492 -7.02 7.21 -7.56
C VAL A 492 -7.49 7.68 -6.19
N ARG A 493 -6.76 8.58 -5.52
CA ARG A 493 -7.14 9.11 -4.21
C ARG A 493 -8.52 9.77 -4.22
N ASN A 494 -8.77 10.63 -5.20
CA ASN A 494 -10.04 11.36 -5.30
C ASN A 494 -11.18 10.43 -5.70
N MET A 495 -10.97 9.57 -6.69
CA MET A 495 -11.94 8.58 -7.16
C MET A 495 -12.39 7.67 -6.00
N ARG A 496 -11.45 7.11 -5.24
CA ARG A 496 -11.76 6.26 -4.08
C ARG A 496 -12.45 7.03 -2.95
N THR A 497 -12.07 8.29 -2.70
CA THR A 497 -12.75 9.16 -1.74
C THR A 497 -14.21 9.42 -2.13
N LEU A 498 -14.47 9.73 -3.40
CA LEU A 498 -15.82 9.94 -3.92
C LEU A 498 -16.65 8.65 -3.83
N ALA A 499 -16.08 7.50 -4.20
CA ALA A 499 -16.75 6.21 -4.10
C ALA A 499 -17.09 5.86 -2.65
N GLU A 500 -16.13 6.02 -1.72
CA GLU A 500 -16.35 5.80 -0.29
C GLU A 500 -17.49 6.69 0.24
N PHE A 501 -17.49 7.99 -0.08
CA PHE A 501 -18.55 8.90 0.33
C PHE A 501 -19.92 8.49 -0.23
N VAL A 502 -20.00 8.15 -1.52
CA VAL A 502 -21.24 7.70 -2.17
C VAL A 502 -21.80 6.43 -1.53
N THR A 503 -20.93 5.47 -1.18
CA THR A 503 -21.30 4.22 -0.51
C THR A 503 -21.73 4.46 0.94
N ARG A 504 -21.00 5.26 1.71
CA ARG A 504 -21.27 5.45 3.15
C ARG A 504 -22.50 6.32 3.40
N THR A 505 -22.81 7.26 2.50
CA THR A 505 -23.93 8.22 2.64
C THR A 505 -25.28 7.69 2.13
N THR A 506 -25.37 6.44 1.64
CA THR A 506 -26.68 5.79 1.43
C THR A 506 -27.39 5.46 2.75
N THR A 507 -26.61 5.34 3.83
CA THR A 507 -27.06 5.25 5.22
C THR A 507 -26.61 6.53 5.90
N ASP A 508 -27.55 7.29 6.45
CA ASP A 508 -27.30 8.64 6.93
C ASP A 508 -25.98 8.77 7.72
N CYS A 509 -25.20 9.78 7.38
CA CYS A 509 -23.87 10.03 7.94
C CYS A 509 -23.90 10.26 9.47
N THR A 510 -25.09 10.47 10.03
CA THR A 510 -25.41 10.52 11.47
C THR A 510 -25.21 9.20 12.21
N ALA A 511 -25.23 8.05 11.54
CA ALA A 511 -25.02 6.74 12.18
C ALA A 511 -23.54 6.36 12.38
N TRP A 512 -22.60 7.23 12.02
CA TRP A 512 -21.16 6.92 11.91
C TRP A 512 -20.30 7.51 13.04
N ASN A 513 -20.88 7.68 14.23
CA ASN A 513 -20.09 7.91 15.44
C ASN A 513 -19.63 6.56 16.01
N TYR A 514 -18.46 6.13 15.56
CA TYR A 514 -17.62 5.18 16.28
C TYR A 514 -16.23 5.79 16.44
#